data_AF-A0A9N8HUW9-F1
#
_entry.id   AF-A0A9N8HUW9-F1
#
_cell.length_a   1.000
_cell.length_b   1.000
_cell.length_c   1.000
_cell.angle_alpha   90.00
_cell.angle_beta   90.00
_cell.angle_gamma   90.00
#
_symmetry.space_group_name_H-M   'P 1'
#
loop_
_entity.id
_entity.type
_entity.pdbx_description
1 polymer ?
#
loop_
_entity_poly.entity_id
_entity_poly.type
_entity_poly.pdbx_seq_one_letter_code
_entity_poly.pdbx_strand_id
1 'polypeptide(L)'
;MTGSKLIVDKALRAATHLGSAKLPSELLAKTGATAWLSSAAAGGVATLPDLPYDYNALEPAISAETMTLHHSKHHNTYVTNLNVAMEKLDAAVTAGDASAIIGLQGALKFNGGGHINHTLFWENLG
;
A
#
# COMPACT_ATOMS: atom_id res chain seq x y z
N MET A 1 23.45 18.27 33.88
CA MET A 1 23.30 18.32 32.41
C MET A 1 23.48 16.91 31.89
N THR A 2 22.43 16.37 31.29
CA THR A 2 22.07 14.95 31.22
C THR A 2 22.75 14.20 30.08
N GLY A 3 23.36 13.05 30.39
CA GLY A 3 24.12 12.17 29.48
C GLY A 3 23.30 11.41 28.42
N SER A 4 22.03 11.76 28.20
CA SER A 4 21.16 11.07 27.23
C SER A 4 21.36 11.53 25.78
N LYS A 5 22.01 12.68 25.54
CA LYS A 5 22.21 13.21 24.17
C LYS A 5 23.40 12.58 23.41
N LEU A 6 24.37 11.99 24.10
CA LEU A 6 25.60 11.49 23.46
C LEU A 6 25.48 10.05 22.92
N ILE A 7 24.53 9.26 23.45
CA ILE A 7 24.36 7.84 23.05
C ILE A 7 23.55 7.73 21.75
N VAL A 8 22.61 8.65 21.52
CA VAL A 8 21.75 8.66 20.33
C VAL A 8 22.55 8.94 19.05
N ASP A 9 23.51 9.87 19.11
CA ASP A 9 24.29 10.26 17.92
C ASP A 9 25.25 9.17 17.41
N LYS A 10 25.75 8.30 18.30
CA LYS A 10 26.66 7.21 17.90
C LYS A 10 25.90 5.99 17.37
N ALA A 11 24.73 5.68 17.94
CA ALA A 11 23.87 4.59 17.47
C ALA A 11 23.24 4.92 16.11
N LEU A 12 22.82 6.18 15.90
CA LEU A 12 22.22 6.60 14.65
C LEU A 12 23.24 6.68 13.49
N ARG A 13 24.50 7.06 13.77
CA ARG A 13 25.59 7.03 12.77
C ARG A 13 26.08 5.62 12.42
N ALA A 14 25.87 4.63 13.29
CA ALA A 14 26.18 3.23 12.97
C ALA A 14 25.14 2.61 12.03
N ALA A 15 23.87 3.03 12.13
CA ALA A 15 22.78 2.54 11.31
C ALA A 15 22.84 3.01 9.84
N THR A 16 23.53 4.11 9.54
CA THR A 16 23.65 4.63 8.17
C THR A 16 24.80 4.03 7.36
N HIS A 17 25.65 3.18 7.95
CA HIS A 17 26.80 2.56 7.26
C HIS A 17 26.84 1.03 7.29
N LEU A 18 25.94 0.36 7.99
CA LEU A 18 25.82 -1.09 7.95
C LEU A 18 24.89 -1.50 6.81
N GLY A 19 25.49 -1.73 5.63
CA GLY A 19 24.85 -2.50 4.58
C GLY A 19 24.33 -3.83 5.14
N SER A 20 23.20 -4.29 4.59
CA SER A 20 22.47 -5.50 4.97
C SER A 20 23.37 -6.73 5.16
N ALA A 21 23.95 -6.86 6.34
CA ALA A 21 24.70 -8.03 6.74
C ALA A 21 24.27 -8.36 8.17
N LYS A 22 23.26 -9.23 8.24
CA LYS A 22 22.78 -9.99 9.41
C LYS A 22 23.08 -9.35 10.77
N LEU A 23 22.15 -8.53 11.23
CA LEU A 23 22.06 -8.22 12.65
C LEU A 23 21.77 -9.53 13.43
N PRO A 24 22.45 -9.77 14.57
CA PRO A 24 22.22 -10.97 15.37
C PRO A 24 20.76 -11.03 15.82
N SER A 25 20.16 -12.23 15.72
CA SER A 25 18.73 -12.50 16.00
C SER A 25 18.28 -12.01 17.38
N GLU A 26 19.18 -11.97 18.36
CA GLU A 26 18.89 -11.47 19.70
C GLU A 26 18.62 -9.95 19.77
N LEU A 27 19.17 -9.16 18.83
CA LEU A 27 18.95 -7.70 18.77
C LEU A 27 17.61 -7.36 18.09
N LEU A 28 17.18 -8.21 17.16
CA LEU A 28 15.88 -8.12 16.50
C LEU A 28 14.71 -8.47 17.44
N ALA A 29 14.93 -9.34 18.42
CA ALA A 29 13.90 -9.77 19.37
C ALA A 29 13.61 -8.74 20.48
N LYS A 30 14.56 -7.86 20.81
CA LYS A 30 14.49 -6.98 21.99
C LYS A 30 13.99 -5.55 21.71
N THR A 31 13.89 -5.13 20.46
CA THR A 31 13.57 -3.73 20.12
C THR A 31 12.10 -3.47 19.82
N GLY A 32 11.23 -4.49 19.77
CA GLY A 32 9.83 -4.33 19.34
C GLY A 32 9.68 -3.78 17.91
N ALA A 33 10.79 -3.56 17.20
CA ALA A 33 10.86 -3.02 15.86
C ALA A 33 10.46 -4.06 14.81
N THR A 34 10.58 -5.35 15.13
CA THR A 34 10.15 -6.47 14.29
C THR A 34 8.63 -6.50 14.07
N ALA A 35 7.83 -5.97 15.01
CA ALA A 35 6.37 -5.96 14.86
C ALA A 35 5.88 -4.97 13.79
N TRP A 36 6.61 -3.89 13.53
CA TRP A 36 6.22 -2.88 12.53
C TRP A 36 6.76 -3.19 11.13
N LEU A 37 7.82 -3.98 11.03
CA LEU A 37 8.42 -4.40 9.74
C LEU A 37 7.81 -5.68 9.17
N SER A 38 7.11 -6.51 9.97
CA SER A 38 6.48 -7.75 9.50
C SER A 38 5.05 -7.59 8.96
N SER A 39 4.42 -6.42 9.04
CA SER A 39 3.04 -6.24 8.54
C SER A 39 2.95 -5.79 7.08
N ALA A 40 4.07 -5.57 6.39
CA ALA A 40 4.04 -5.10 4.99
C ALA A 40 4.01 -6.24 3.96
N ALA A 41 4.26 -7.49 4.37
CA ALA A 41 4.59 -8.59 3.45
C ALA A 41 3.42 -9.54 3.11
N ALA A 42 2.16 -9.16 3.36
CA ALA A 42 1.01 -9.94 2.91
C ALA A 42 -0.16 -9.03 2.52
N GLY A 43 0.06 -8.14 1.56
CA GLY A 43 -1.03 -7.40 0.92
C GLY A 43 -1.86 -8.36 0.08
N GLY A 44 -3.09 -8.68 0.51
CA GLY A 44 -4.01 -9.51 -0.26
C GLY A 44 -4.30 -8.93 -1.65
N VAL A 45 -4.72 -9.79 -2.58
CA VAL A 45 -5.16 -9.40 -3.92
C VAL A 45 -6.37 -8.47 -3.79
N ALA A 46 -6.29 -7.26 -4.36
CA ALA A 46 -7.42 -6.35 -4.41
C ALA A 46 -8.53 -6.91 -5.29
N THR A 47 -9.78 -6.71 -4.88
CA THR A 47 -10.98 -7.16 -5.61
C THR A 47 -11.90 -5.98 -5.88
N LEU A 48 -12.64 -6.05 -6.99
CA LEU A 48 -13.72 -5.11 -7.24
C LEU A 48 -14.88 -5.42 -6.27
N PRO A 49 -15.26 -4.51 -5.35
CA PRO A 49 -16.38 -4.73 -4.45
C PRO A 49 -17.69 -4.74 -5.23
N ASP A 50 -18.68 -5.54 -4.82
CA ASP A 50 -20.02 -5.40 -5.35
C ASP A 50 -20.65 -4.07 -4.89
N LEU A 51 -21.52 -3.49 -5.71
CA LEU A 51 -22.29 -2.31 -5.30
C LEU A 51 -23.33 -2.71 -4.24
N PRO A 52 -23.59 -1.86 -3.23
CA PRO A 52 -24.62 -2.14 -2.21
C PRO A 52 -26.05 -1.97 -2.73
N TYR A 53 -26.22 -1.59 -4.00
CA TYR A 53 -27.49 -1.36 -4.69
C TYR A 53 -27.37 -1.65 -6.19
N ASP A 54 -28.51 -1.80 -6.87
CA ASP A 54 -28.57 -2.03 -8.32
C ASP A 54 -28.04 -0.82 -9.11
N TYR A 55 -27.53 -1.05 -10.32
CA TYR A 55 -26.94 0.00 -11.15
C TYR A 55 -27.87 1.20 -11.43
N ASN A 56 -29.19 0.99 -11.42
CA ASN A 56 -30.19 2.03 -11.66
C ASN A 56 -30.78 2.64 -10.37
N ALA A 57 -30.31 2.24 -9.18
CA ALA A 57 -30.90 2.67 -7.91
C ALA A 57 -30.77 4.18 -7.63
N LEU A 58 -29.84 4.86 -8.30
CA LEU A 58 -29.58 6.30 -8.13
C LEU A 58 -30.23 7.17 -9.22
N GLU A 59 -31.04 6.58 -10.10
CA GLU A 59 -31.78 7.36 -11.09
C GLU A 59 -32.87 8.24 -10.43
N PRO A 60 -33.13 9.46 -10.95
CA PRO A 60 -32.54 10.07 -12.16
C PRO A 60 -31.25 10.84 -11.90
N ALA A 61 -30.75 10.88 -10.66
CA ALA A 61 -29.60 11.69 -10.30
C ALA A 61 -28.29 11.19 -10.96
N ILE A 62 -28.12 9.87 -11.05
CA ILE A 62 -27.00 9.23 -11.76
C ILE A 62 -27.56 8.10 -12.62
N SER A 63 -27.25 8.11 -13.92
CA SER A 63 -27.77 7.10 -14.86
C SER A 63 -27.17 5.72 -14.65
N ALA A 64 -27.94 4.67 -14.93
CA ALA A 64 -27.48 3.28 -14.85
C ALA A 64 -26.27 2.99 -15.75
N GLU A 65 -26.21 3.63 -16.92
CA GLU A 65 -25.07 3.53 -17.84
C GLU A 65 -23.79 4.06 -17.20
N THR A 66 -23.85 5.24 -16.57
CA THR A 66 -22.72 5.83 -15.86
C THR A 66 -22.26 4.90 -14.74
N MET A 67 -23.18 4.43 -13.91
CA MET A 67 -22.85 3.52 -12.80
C MET A 67 -22.20 2.22 -13.30
N THR A 68 -22.71 1.64 -14.39
CA THR A 68 -22.17 0.42 -14.99
C THR A 68 -20.75 0.61 -15.50
N LEU A 69 -20.49 1.67 -16.26
CA LEU A 69 -19.16 1.94 -16.81
C LEU A 69 -18.16 2.35 -15.73
N HIS A 70 -18.59 3.20 -14.79
CA HIS A 70 -17.75 3.69 -13.71
C HIS A 70 -17.32 2.55 -12.76
N HIS A 71 -18.23 1.65 -12.43
CA HIS A 71 -17.91 0.49 -11.61
C HIS A 71 -17.15 -0.60 -12.38
N SER A 72 -17.78 -1.19 -13.40
CA SER A 72 -17.27 -2.40 -14.05
C SER A 72 -16.03 -2.17 -14.93
N LYS A 73 -15.79 -0.93 -15.37
CA LYS A 73 -14.63 -0.58 -16.21
C LYS A 73 -13.63 0.29 -15.47
N HIS A 74 -14.05 1.48 -15.02
CA HIS A 74 -13.10 2.43 -14.42
C HIS A 74 -12.56 1.94 -13.07
N HIS A 75 -13.42 1.56 -12.13
CA HIS A 75 -12.97 1.01 -10.85
C HIS A 75 -12.19 -0.31 -11.04
N ASN A 76 -12.68 -1.20 -11.90
CA ASN A 76 -11.99 -2.47 -12.19
C ASN A 76 -10.58 -2.27 -12.78
N THR A 77 -10.36 -1.20 -13.55
CA THR A 77 -9.03 -0.85 -14.07
C THR A 77 -8.05 -0.53 -12.94
N TYR A 78 -8.49 0.23 -11.93
CA TYR A 78 -7.67 0.51 -10.76
C TYR A 78 -7.34 -0.76 -9.98
N VAL A 79 -8.32 -1.64 -9.75
CA VAL A 79 -8.11 -2.92 -9.06
C VAL A 79 -7.07 -3.78 -9.81
N THR A 80 -7.25 -3.93 -11.12
CA THR A 80 -6.35 -4.74 -11.96
C THR A 80 -4.91 -4.21 -11.92
N ASN A 81 -4.75 -2.90 -12.15
CA ASN A 81 -3.44 -2.28 -12.19
C ASN A 81 -2.77 -2.17 -10.82
N LEU A 82 -3.56 -2.06 -9.74
CA LEU A 82 -3.04 -2.12 -8.38
C LEU A 82 -2.42 -3.49 -8.10
N ASN A 83 -3.10 -4.58 -8.46
CA ASN A 83 -2.58 -5.94 -8.29
C ASN A 83 -1.25 -6.13 -9.05
N VAL A 84 -1.17 -5.66 -10.30
CA VAL A 84 0.08 -5.71 -11.08
C VAL A 84 1.20 -4.89 -10.41
N ALA A 85 0.87 -3.72 -9.85
CA ALA A 85 1.86 -2.89 -9.15
C ALA A 85 2.33 -3.54 -7.84
N MET A 86 1.43 -4.22 -7.12
CA MET A 86 1.76 -4.93 -5.89
C MET A 86 2.64 -6.17 -6.15
N GLU A 87 2.38 -6.93 -7.20
CA GLU A 87 3.24 -8.06 -7.61
C GLU A 87 4.66 -7.58 -7.94
N LYS A 88 4.79 -6.48 -8.70
CA LYS A 88 6.08 -5.87 -9.01
C LYS A 88 6.78 -5.32 -7.76
N LEU A 89 6.01 -4.78 -6.82
CA LEU A 89 6.54 -4.28 -5.55
C LEU A 89 7.11 -5.43 -4.72
N ASP A 90 6.40 -6.55 -4.61
CA ASP A 90 6.87 -7.73 -3.88
C ASP A 90 8.18 -8.27 -4.47
N ALA A 91 8.27 -8.36 -5.80
CA ALA A 91 9.49 -8.74 -6.49
C ALA A 91 10.65 -7.76 -6.21
N ALA A 92 10.39 -6.45 -6.26
CA ALA A 92 11.41 -5.43 -6.00
C ALA A 92 11.90 -5.43 -4.55
N VAL A 93 10.98 -5.62 -3.58
CA VAL A 93 11.30 -5.76 -2.16
C VAL A 93 12.14 -7.02 -1.92
N THR A 94 11.75 -8.14 -2.51
CA THR A 94 12.49 -9.42 -2.41
C THR A 94 13.90 -9.29 -2.98
N ALA A 95 14.07 -8.55 -4.08
CA ALA A 95 15.37 -8.29 -4.68
C ALA A 95 16.21 -7.22 -3.95
N GLY A 96 15.63 -6.47 -3.01
CA GLY A 96 16.28 -5.30 -2.40
C GLY A 96 16.52 -4.15 -3.37
N ASP A 97 15.73 -4.06 -4.45
CA ASP A 97 15.87 -3.02 -5.48
C ASP A 97 15.13 -1.73 -5.08
N ALA A 98 15.83 -0.85 -4.37
CA ALA A 98 15.30 0.44 -3.95
C ALA A 98 14.88 1.33 -5.14
N SER A 99 15.54 1.22 -6.30
CA SER A 99 15.21 2.04 -7.46
C SER A 99 13.86 1.63 -8.06
N ALA A 100 13.63 0.32 -8.21
CA ALA A 100 12.35 -0.21 -8.66
C ALA A 100 11.21 0.14 -7.68
N ILE A 101 11.45 0.03 -6.37
CA ILE A 101 10.46 0.41 -5.34
C ILE A 101 10.05 1.88 -5.47
N ILE A 102 11.02 2.78 -5.66
CA ILE A 102 10.75 4.21 -5.86
C ILE A 102 10.01 4.44 -7.18
N GLY A 103 10.40 3.75 -8.25
CA GLY A 103 9.75 3.84 -9.57
C GLY A 103 8.29 3.41 -9.56
N LEU A 104 7.90 2.47 -8.68
CA LEU A 104 6.53 1.97 -8.56
C LEU A 104 5.58 2.90 -7.79
N GLN A 105 6.09 3.91 -7.07
CA GLN A 105 5.28 4.78 -6.21
C GLN A 105 4.13 5.47 -6.97
N GLY A 106 4.37 5.90 -8.20
CA GLY A 106 3.33 6.53 -9.03
C GLY A 106 2.18 5.58 -9.33
N ALA A 107 2.47 4.35 -9.75
CA ALA A 107 1.48 3.33 -10.06
C ALA A 107 0.70 2.89 -8.81
N LEU A 108 1.39 2.69 -7.69
CA LEU A 108 0.77 2.33 -6.42
C LEU A 108 -0.17 3.42 -5.91
N LYS A 109 0.28 4.68 -5.91
CA LYS A 109 -0.54 5.82 -5.49
C LYS A 109 -1.76 6.02 -6.38
N PHE A 110 -1.58 5.96 -7.70
CA PHE A 110 -2.65 6.21 -8.65
C PHE A 110 -3.74 5.12 -8.58
N ASN A 111 -3.34 3.85 -8.66
CA ASN A 111 -4.29 2.75 -8.68
C ASN A 111 -4.84 2.41 -7.28
N GLY A 112 -3.98 2.48 -6.25
CA GLY A 112 -4.40 2.30 -4.86
C GLY A 112 -5.35 3.40 -4.39
N GLY A 113 -5.01 4.66 -4.67
CA GLY A 113 -5.90 5.79 -4.41
C GLY A 113 -7.20 5.70 -5.21
N GLY A 114 -7.12 5.29 -6.48
CA GLY A 114 -8.29 5.05 -7.33
C GLY A 114 -9.24 4.02 -6.70
N HIS A 115 -8.73 2.86 -6.29
CA HIS A 115 -9.53 1.81 -5.66
C HIS A 115 -10.17 2.26 -4.33
N ILE A 116 -9.40 2.89 -3.44
CA ILE A 116 -9.91 3.39 -2.15
C ILE A 116 -11.01 4.44 -2.37
N ASN A 117 -10.74 5.43 -3.23
CA ASN A 117 -11.69 6.52 -3.46
C ASN A 117 -13.01 6.01 -4.06
N HIS A 118 -12.97 5.04 -4.97
CA HIS A 118 -14.19 4.50 -5.57
C HIS A 118 -14.96 3.61 -4.60
N THR A 119 -14.27 2.79 -3.81
CA THR A 119 -14.92 1.99 -2.76
C THR A 119 -15.67 2.88 -1.78
N LEU A 120 -15.02 3.95 -1.29
CA LEU A 120 -15.66 4.94 -0.42
C LEU A 120 -16.79 5.71 -1.12
N PHE A 121 -16.65 6.00 -2.41
CA PHE A 121 -17.69 6.68 -3.18
C PHE A 121 -18.97 5.84 -3.23
N TRP A 122 -18.88 4.54 -3.50
CA TRP A 122 -20.05 3.65 -3.56
C TRP A 122 -20.74 3.48 -2.20
N GLU A 123 -19.97 3.38 -1.11
CA GLU A 123 -20.52 3.24 0.25
C GLU A 123 -21.23 4.51 0.75
N ASN A 124 -20.89 5.67 0.20
CA ASN A 124 -21.42 6.97 0.62
C ASN A 124 -22.57 7.48 -0.27
N LEU A 125 -22.97 6.71 -1.28
CA LEU A 125 -24.15 7.00 -2.09
C LEU A 125 -25.33 6.15 -1.58
N GLY A 126 -26.48 6.78 -1.37
CA GLY A 126 -27.68 6.13 -0.85
C GLY A 126 -28.79 7.14 -0.58
#